data_AF-A0A8C7Y273-F1
#
_entry.id   AF-A0A8C7Y273-F1
#
_cell.length_a   1.000
_cell.length_b   1.000
_cell.length_c   1.000
_cell.angle_alpha   90.00
_cell.angle_beta   90.00
_cell.angle_gamma   90.00
#
_symmetry.space_group_name_H-M   'P 1'
#
loop_
_entity.id
_entity.type
_entity.pdbx_description
1 polymer ?
#
loop_
_entity_poly.entity_id
_entity_poly.type
_entity_poly.pdbx_seq_one_letter_code
_entity_poly.pdbx_strand_id
1 'polypeptide(L)'
;MQRFGEGDTFPKMANLPREAIEDVKKQSFWMPGNFVRAVQRTDQSFQACNDIVACFAERAKVEKQYAQQLSQWSNKWKSIVDSRPLYGSLMRAWQCFFTSTERLSALHSSISQSLVEEEGERVKTWQKGTFPKKLFCGFKESYDNRTSFSRAQKPWSKKLQKVQHTCQIHLPAIELVV
;
A
#
# COMPACT_ATOMS: atom_id res chain seq x y z
N MET A 1 37.16 -17.22 26.67
CA MET A 1 36.64 -16.40 25.55
C MET A 1 35.19 -16.08 25.88
N GLN A 2 34.93 -14.79 26.07
CA GLN A 2 33.66 -14.07 26.33
C GLN A 2 32.80 -14.43 27.58
N ARG A 3 32.77 -13.46 28.50
CA ARG A 3 31.88 -13.36 29.67
C ARG A 3 30.51 -12.85 29.25
N PHE A 4 29.46 -13.36 29.90
CA PHE A 4 28.13 -12.76 29.91
C PHE A 4 28.16 -11.41 30.65
N GLY A 5 27.63 -10.36 30.02
CA GLY A 5 27.46 -9.03 30.61
C GLY A 5 26.01 -8.82 31.03
N GLU A 6 25.82 -8.49 32.31
CA GLU A 6 24.60 -7.91 32.87
C GLU A 6 24.28 -6.56 32.20
N GLY A 7 23.00 -6.29 31.96
CA GLY A 7 22.58 -4.97 31.49
C GLY A 7 21.15 -4.87 30.95
N ASP A 8 20.17 -5.60 31.51
CA ASP A 8 18.76 -5.34 31.20
C ASP A 8 18.32 -4.04 31.89
N THR A 9 18.62 -2.92 31.23
CA THR A 9 18.00 -1.63 31.54
C THR A 9 16.69 -1.55 30.77
N PHE A 10 15.58 -1.67 31.49
CA PHE A 10 14.25 -1.26 31.02
C PHE A 10 14.35 0.09 30.28
N PRO A 11 13.72 0.27 29.10
CA PRO A 11 13.70 1.57 28.46
C PRO A 11 12.95 2.54 29.37
N LYS A 12 13.69 3.49 29.96
CA LYS A 12 13.11 4.71 30.50
C LYS A 12 12.25 5.30 29.39
N MET A 13 10.95 5.47 29.63
CA MET A 13 10.11 6.35 28.81
C MET A 13 10.67 7.77 28.97
N ALA A 14 11.69 8.07 28.18
CA ALA A 14 12.34 9.35 28.12
C ALA A 14 11.35 10.34 27.52
N ASN A 15 11.19 11.45 28.23
CA ASN A 15 10.50 12.66 27.82
C ASN A 15 10.59 12.88 26.30
N LEU A 16 9.46 12.78 25.61
CA LEU A 16 9.33 13.30 24.26
C LEU A 16 9.71 14.79 24.29
N PRO A 17 10.60 15.27 23.39
CA PRO A 17 10.95 16.68 23.33
C PRO A 17 9.69 17.53 23.22
N ARG A 18 9.60 18.62 24.00
CA ARG A 18 8.46 19.55 23.99
C ARG A 18 8.13 20.05 22.58
N GLU A 19 9.15 20.19 21.73
CA GLU A 19 9.03 20.49 20.29
C GLU A 19 8.28 19.42 19.50
N ALA A 20 8.51 18.13 19.77
CA ALA A 20 7.77 17.04 19.11
C ALA A 20 6.29 17.08 19.48
N ILE A 21 5.95 17.48 20.72
CA ILE A 21 4.56 17.63 21.17
C ILE A 21 3.90 18.87 20.56
N GLU A 22 4.63 19.98 20.41
CA GLU A 22 4.14 21.18 19.72
C GLU A 22 3.89 20.92 18.22
N ASP A 23 4.75 20.14 17.59
CA ASP A 23 4.59 19.74 16.18
C ASP A 23 3.33 18.87 16.01
N VAL A 24 3.08 17.93 16.94
CA VAL A 24 1.84 17.12 16.94
C VAL A 24 0.58 17.98 17.12
N LYS A 25 0.61 18.99 18.00
CA LYS A 25 -0.52 19.92 18.17
C LYS A 25 -0.76 20.77 16.92
N LYS A 26 0.32 21.21 16.25
CA LYS A 26 0.26 21.94 14.97
C LYS A 26 -0.22 21.06 13.82
N GLN A 27 -0.07 19.74 13.92
CA GLN A 27 -0.53 18.77 12.93
C GLN A 27 -1.97 18.26 13.16
N SER A 28 -2.63 18.67 14.25
CA SER A 28 -4.02 18.29 14.56
C SER A 28 -4.98 18.67 13.44
N PHE A 29 -5.94 17.79 13.13
CA PHE A 29 -6.97 18.00 12.10
C PHE A 29 -7.70 19.35 12.25
N TRP A 30 -7.95 19.76 13.49
CA TRP A 30 -8.72 20.96 13.80
C TRP A 30 -7.97 22.26 13.49
N MET A 31 -6.65 22.21 13.34
CA MET A 31 -5.87 23.42 13.01
C MET A 31 -6.18 23.90 11.58
N PRO A 32 -6.13 25.22 11.34
CA PRO A 32 -6.38 25.80 10.02
C PRO A 32 -5.61 25.08 8.90
N GLY A 33 -6.31 24.59 7.88
CA GLY A 33 -5.70 23.94 6.71
C GLY A 33 -5.34 22.45 6.85
N ASN A 34 -5.33 21.87 8.06
CA ASN A 34 -4.93 20.47 8.24
C ASN A 34 -5.95 19.43 7.76
N PHE A 35 -7.18 19.85 7.47
CA PHE A 35 -8.20 19.01 6.81
C PHE A 35 -7.77 18.53 5.41
N VAL A 36 -6.77 19.16 4.80
CA VAL A 36 -6.26 18.80 3.46
C VAL A 36 -5.84 17.33 3.38
N ARG A 37 -5.31 16.74 4.47
CA ARG A 37 -4.97 15.30 4.51
C ARG A 37 -6.20 14.42 4.30
N ALA A 38 -7.31 14.77 4.94
CA ALA A 38 -8.58 14.04 4.78
C ALA A 38 -9.13 14.15 3.35
N VAL A 39 -8.95 15.32 2.71
CA VAL A 39 -9.33 15.53 1.31
C VAL A 39 -8.43 14.75 0.35
N GLN A 40 -7.12 14.72 0.59
CA GLN A 40 -6.14 14.00 -0.25
C GLN A 40 -6.32 12.49 -0.21
N ARG A 41 -6.94 11.96 0.84
CA ARG A 41 -7.20 10.52 0.99
C ARG A 41 -7.95 9.93 -0.20
N THR A 42 -8.90 10.66 -0.80
CA THR A 42 -9.62 10.19 -1.99
C THR A 42 -8.68 9.93 -3.16
N ASP A 43 -7.79 10.88 -3.46
CA ASP A 43 -6.79 10.74 -4.52
C ASP A 43 -5.78 9.63 -4.22
N GLN A 44 -5.36 9.50 -2.95
CA GLN A 44 -4.45 8.44 -2.51
C GLN A 44 -5.09 7.06 -2.60
N SER A 45 -6.37 6.90 -2.23
CA SER A 45 -7.09 5.64 -2.34
C SER A 45 -7.26 5.22 -3.81
N PHE A 46 -7.53 6.16 -4.71
CA PHE A 46 -7.54 5.87 -6.14
C PHE A 46 -6.17 5.38 -6.62
N GLN A 47 -5.08 6.03 -6.19
CA GLN A 47 -3.73 5.61 -6.56
C GLN A 47 -3.37 4.24 -5.98
N ALA A 48 -3.71 3.97 -4.72
CA ALA A 48 -3.48 2.66 -4.10
C ALA A 48 -4.15 1.52 -4.88
N CYS A 49 -5.29 1.76 -5.52
CA CYS A 49 -5.91 0.76 -6.41
C CYS A 49 -5.06 0.46 -7.65
N ASN A 50 -4.44 1.49 -8.24
CA ASN A 50 -3.51 1.31 -9.36
C ASN A 50 -2.30 0.50 -8.91
N ASP A 51 -1.78 0.80 -7.72
CA ASP A 51 -0.61 0.11 -7.15
C ASP A 51 -0.92 -1.37 -6.86
N ILE A 52 -2.13 -1.69 -6.35
CA ILE A 52 -2.58 -3.08 -6.16
C ILE A 52 -2.68 -3.82 -7.50
N VAL A 53 -3.26 -3.21 -8.53
CA VAL A 53 -3.36 -3.82 -9.86
C VAL A 53 -1.97 -4.06 -10.47
N ALA A 54 -1.05 -3.12 -10.30
CA ALA A 54 0.34 -3.29 -10.73
C ALA A 54 1.02 -4.44 -9.97
N CYS A 55 0.83 -4.51 -8.65
CA CYS A 55 1.32 -5.61 -7.82
C CYS A 55 0.80 -6.98 -8.30
N PHE A 56 -0.48 -7.10 -8.65
CA PHE A 56 -1.02 -8.34 -9.23
C PHE A 56 -0.39 -8.69 -10.57
N ALA A 57 -0.17 -7.71 -11.45
CA ALA A 57 0.47 -7.94 -12.73
C ALA A 57 1.94 -8.41 -12.57
N GLU A 58 2.67 -7.81 -11.64
CA GLU A 58 4.04 -8.23 -11.30
C GLU A 58 4.07 -9.65 -10.73
N ARG A 59 3.15 -9.97 -9.80
CA ARG A 59 3.03 -11.32 -9.24
C ARG A 59 2.65 -12.34 -10.32
N ALA A 60 1.69 -12.02 -11.19
CA ALA A 60 1.30 -12.88 -12.31
C ALA A 60 2.47 -13.20 -13.23
N LYS A 61 3.37 -12.22 -13.48
CA LYS A 61 4.59 -12.45 -14.27
C LYS A 61 5.50 -13.50 -13.63
N VAL A 62 5.67 -13.48 -12.30
CA VAL A 62 6.44 -14.49 -11.56
C VAL A 62 5.83 -15.88 -11.73
N GLU A 63 4.52 -16.00 -11.52
CA GLU A 63 3.79 -17.27 -11.67
C GLU A 63 3.91 -17.83 -13.09
N LYS A 64 3.71 -16.98 -14.11
CA LYS A 64 3.85 -17.35 -15.52
C LYS A 64 5.27 -17.82 -15.87
N GLN A 65 6.29 -17.14 -15.36
CA GLN A 65 7.68 -17.54 -15.59
C GLN A 65 7.97 -18.91 -14.99
N TYR A 66 7.49 -19.19 -13.78
CA TYR A 66 7.69 -20.49 -13.14
C TYR A 66 6.97 -21.61 -13.91
N ALA A 67 5.72 -21.39 -14.32
CA ALA A 67 4.98 -22.33 -15.16
C ALA A 67 5.74 -22.63 -16.47
N GLN A 68 6.23 -21.60 -17.16
CA GLN A 68 7.00 -21.76 -18.39
C GLN A 68 8.27 -22.59 -18.18
N GLN A 69 9.00 -22.37 -17.07
CA GLN A 69 10.19 -23.15 -16.75
C GLN A 69 9.85 -24.62 -16.49
N LEU A 70 8.77 -24.90 -15.75
CA LEU A 70 8.31 -26.26 -15.49
C LEU A 70 7.93 -26.98 -16.79
N SER A 71 7.17 -26.33 -17.66
CA SER A 71 6.76 -26.91 -18.96
C SER A 71 7.97 -27.16 -19.87
N GLN A 72 8.88 -26.19 -20.00
CA GLN A 72 10.11 -26.36 -20.80
C GLN A 72 10.99 -27.50 -20.28
N TRP A 73 11.20 -27.55 -18.96
CA TRP A 73 11.97 -28.61 -18.33
C TRP A 73 11.31 -29.98 -18.52
N SER A 74 10.01 -30.07 -18.29
CA SER A 74 9.23 -31.31 -18.44
C SER A 74 9.30 -31.83 -19.87
N ASN A 75 9.05 -30.96 -20.86
CA ASN A 75 9.10 -31.33 -22.28
C ASN A 75 10.49 -31.82 -22.72
N LYS A 76 11.55 -31.14 -22.29
CA LYS A 76 12.94 -31.54 -22.58
C LYS A 76 13.23 -32.95 -22.07
N TRP A 77 12.98 -33.19 -20.78
CA TRP A 77 13.33 -34.46 -20.15
C TRP A 77 12.41 -35.59 -20.56
N LYS A 78 11.12 -35.31 -20.78
CA LYS A 78 10.17 -36.27 -21.34
C LYS A 78 10.64 -36.78 -22.71
N SER A 79 11.06 -35.90 -23.62
CA SER A 79 11.62 -36.30 -24.92
C SER A 79 12.84 -37.21 -24.80
N ILE A 80 13.75 -36.94 -23.86
CA ILE A 80 14.93 -37.77 -23.59
C ILE A 80 14.53 -39.13 -23.03
N VAL A 81 13.56 -39.18 -22.11
CA VAL A 81 13.09 -40.41 -21.47
C VAL A 81 12.34 -41.28 -22.47
N ASP A 82 11.48 -40.68 -23.30
CA ASP A 82 10.70 -41.36 -24.34
C ASP A 82 11.60 -41.97 -25.43
N SER A 83 12.84 -41.47 -25.61
CA SER A 83 13.82 -42.04 -26.55
C SER A 83 14.58 -43.25 -25.99
N ARG A 84 14.39 -43.62 -24.72
CA ARG A 84 15.09 -44.73 -24.07
C ARG A 84 14.19 -45.97 -24.00
N PRO A 85 14.76 -47.19 -24.07
CA PRO A 85 14.00 -48.43 -23.94
C PRO A 85 13.62 -48.70 -22.48
N LEU A 86 12.84 -47.79 -21.88
CA LEU A 86 12.31 -47.90 -20.52
C LEU A 86 10.95 -48.59 -20.57
N TYR A 87 10.69 -49.49 -19.61
CA TYR A 87 9.46 -50.26 -19.57
C TYR A 87 8.96 -50.46 -18.13
N GLY A 88 7.77 -51.05 -18.01
CA GLY A 88 7.22 -51.50 -16.74
C GLY A 88 7.01 -50.37 -15.72
N SER A 89 7.25 -50.68 -14.45
CA SER A 89 7.05 -49.76 -13.33
C SER A 89 7.94 -48.53 -13.39
N LEU A 90 9.17 -48.66 -13.91
CA LEU A 90 10.10 -47.54 -14.05
C LEU A 90 9.58 -46.51 -15.07
N MET A 91 9.14 -46.97 -16.25
CA MET A 91 8.54 -46.08 -17.25
C MET A 91 7.32 -45.36 -16.68
N ARG A 92 6.46 -46.08 -15.94
CA ARG A 92 5.28 -45.50 -15.31
C ARG A 92 5.65 -44.46 -14.26
N ALA A 93 6.68 -44.68 -13.45
CA ALA A 93 7.15 -43.71 -12.46
C ALA A 93 7.58 -42.39 -13.12
N TRP A 94 8.36 -42.47 -14.21
CA TRP A 94 8.74 -41.30 -15.00
C TRP A 94 7.54 -40.57 -15.63
N GLN A 95 6.59 -41.32 -16.21
CA GLN A 95 5.38 -40.73 -16.78
C GLN A 95 4.55 -39.99 -15.72
N CYS A 96 4.36 -40.58 -14.54
CA CYS A 96 3.67 -39.94 -13.44
C CYS A 96 4.38 -38.67 -12.98
N PHE A 97 5.71 -38.69 -12.91
CA PHE A 97 6.51 -37.54 -12.49
C PHE A 97 6.33 -36.36 -13.46
N PHE A 98 6.52 -36.55 -14.77
CA PHE A 98 6.33 -35.48 -15.76
C PHE A 98 4.88 -35.01 -15.84
N THR A 99 3.90 -35.92 -15.71
CA THR A 99 2.48 -35.55 -15.67
C THR A 99 2.16 -34.68 -14.46
N SER A 100 2.76 -34.96 -13.31
CA SER A 100 2.63 -34.12 -12.11
C SER A 100 3.21 -32.72 -12.34
N THR A 101 4.40 -32.63 -12.95
CA THR A 101 5.02 -31.35 -13.30
C THR A 101 4.19 -30.53 -14.29
N GLU A 102 3.61 -31.17 -15.32
CA GLU A 102 2.76 -30.48 -16.29
C GLU A 102 1.49 -29.94 -15.64
N ARG A 103 0.89 -30.69 -14.71
CA ARG A 103 -0.25 -30.21 -13.91
C ARG A 103 0.12 -29.03 -13.02
N LEU A 104 1.31 -29.04 -12.43
CA LEU A 104 1.82 -27.92 -11.64
C LEU A 104 2.04 -26.69 -12.51
N SER A 105 2.63 -26.84 -13.69
CA SER A 105 2.76 -25.76 -14.69
C SER A 105 1.41 -25.14 -15.07
N ALA A 106 0.42 -25.99 -15.35
CA ALA A 106 -0.94 -25.54 -15.68
C ALA A 106 -1.60 -24.79 -14.52
N LEU A 107 -1.40 -25.26 -13.27
CA LEU A 107 -1.90 -24.58 -12.08
C LEU A 107 -1.31 -23.17 -11.92
N HIS A 108 0.02 -23.02 -12.04
CA HIS A 108 0.67 -21.71 -11.96
C HIS A 108 0.27 -20.79 -13.11
N SER A 109 0.03 -21.34 -14.31
CA SER A 109 -0.50 -20.56 -15.43
C SER A 109 -1.91 -20.03 -15.14
N SER A 110 -2.77 -20.86 -14.54
CA SER A 110 -4.12 -20.48 -14.12
C SER A 110 -4.09 -19.39 -13.04
N ILE A 111 -3.21 -19.52 -12.03
CA ILE A 111 -3.01 -18.48 -11.00
C ILE A 111 -2.58 -17.15 -11.64
N SER A 112 -1.61 -17.20 -12.57
CA SER A 112 -1.17 -16.00 -13.30
C SER A 112 -2.34 -15.34 -14.05
N GLN A 113 -3.22 -16.13 -14.66
CA GLN A 113 -4.36 -15.62 -15.42
C GLN A 113 -5.40 -14.99 -14.50
N SER A 114 -5.82 -15.70 -13.45
CA SER A 114 -6.80 -15.23 -12.47
C SER A 114 -6.37 -13.92 -11.78
N LEU A 115 -5.08 -13.78 -11.45
CA LEU A 115 -4.54 -12.53 -10.88
C LEU A 115 -4.78 -11.30 -11.76
N VAL A 116 -4.72 -11.43 -13.08
CA VAL A 116 -4.84 -10.31 -14.01
C VAL A 116 -6.27 -10.13 -14.49
N GLU A 117 -6.88 -11.22 -14.95
CA GLU A 117 -8.17 -11.20 -15.65
C GLU A 117 -9.37 -11.18 -14.70
N GLU A 118 -9.23 -11.71 -13.48
CA GLU A 118 -10.30 -11.74 -12.49
C GLU A 118 -10.05 -10.72 -11.38
N GLU A 119 -8.95 -10.89 -10.65
CA GLU A 119 -8.63 -10.06 -9.47
C GLU A 119 -8.30 -8.62 -9.86
N GLY A 120 -7.42 -8.44 -10.86
CA GLY A 120 -7.09 -7.13 -11.42
C GLY A 120 -8.29 -6.40 -11.99
N GLU A 121 -9.14 -7.07 -12.77
CA GLU A 121 -10.35 -6.47 -13.33
C GLU A 121 -11.41 -6.17 -12.26
N ARG A 122 -11.51 -6.98 -11.20
CA ARG A 122 -12.39 -6.71 -10.06
C ARG A 122 -12.00 -5.41 -9.36
N VAL A 123 -10.71 -5.19 -9.12
CA VAL A 123 -10.20 -3.93 -8.53
C VAL A 123 -10.45 -2.74 -9.47
N LYS A 124 -10.18 -2.87 -10.78
CA LYS A 124 -10.46 -1.80 -11.76
C LYS A 124 -11.95 -1.46 -11.84
N THR A 125 -12.81 -2.46 -11.80
CA THR A 125 -14.27 -2.29 -11.85
C THR A 125 -14.77 -1.56 -10.61
N TRP A 126 -14.30 -1.98 -9.42
CA TRP A 126 -14.58 -1.30 -8.17
C TRP A 126 -14.08 0.15 -8.20
N GLN A 127 -12.83 0.38 -8.62
CA GLN A 127 -12.22 1.70 -8.72
C GLN A 127 -13.04 2.64 -9.61
N LYS A 128 -13.49 2.17 -10.78
CA LYS A 128 -14.34 2.95 -11.71
C LYS A 128 -15.69 3.31 -11.09
N GLY A 129 -16.30 2.40 -10.33
CA GLY A 129 -17.59 2.63 -9.66
C GLY A 129 -17.48 3.54 -8.45
N THR A 130 -16.41 3.44 -7.68
CA THR A 130 -16.16 4.24 -6.47
C THR A 130 -15.64 5.64 -6.80
N PHE A 131 -14.82 5.76 -7.84
CA PHE A 131 -14.15 7.01 -8.21
C PHE A 131 -14.56 7.45 -9.63
N PRO A 132 -15.78 7.99 -9.81
CA PRO A 132 -16.24 8.47 -11.10
C PRO A 132 -15.32 9.56 -11.66
N LYS A 133 -15.18 9.59 -12.98
CA LYS A 133 -14.16 10.33 -13.75
C LYS A 133 -13.77 11.67 -13.13
N LYS A 134 -12.46 11.87 -12.95
CA LYS A 134 -11.88 13.17 -12.59
C LYS A 134 -12.33 14.22 -13.60
N LEU A 135 -12.91 15.32 -13.11
CA LEU A 135 -12.99 16.55 -13.90
C LEU A 135 -11.56 17.09 -14.08
N PHE A 136 -11.38 18.10 -14.92
CA PHE A 136 -10.08 18.68 -15.31
C PHE A 136 -9.13 19.07 -14.15
N CYS A 137 -9.56 18.98 -12.88
CA CYS A 137 -8.75 19.26 -11.69
C CYS A 137 -8.88 18.22 -10.56
N GLY A 138 -9.30 16.98 -10.83
CA GLY A 138 -9.39 15.91 -9.82
C GLY A 138 -10.80 15.39 -9.57
N PHE A 139 -11.00 14.69 -8.45
CA PHE A 139 -12.31 14.17 -8.09
C PHE A 139 -13.25 15.29 -7.64
N LYS A 140 -14.49 15.24 -8.15
CA LYS A 140 -15.55 16.17 -7.71
C LYS A 140 -15.70 16.15 -6.19
N GLU A 141 -15.68 14.96 -5.58
CA GLU A 141 -15.76 14.81 -4.13
C GLU A 141 -14.59 15.48 -3.40
N SER A 142 -13.34 15.32 -3.88
CA SER A 142 -12.17 16.01 -3.30
C SER A 142 -12.34 17.53 -3.35
N TYR A 143 -12.86 18.06 -4.46
CA TYR A 143 -13.11 19.50 -4.63
C TYR A 143 -14.23 19.99 -3.70
N ASP A 144 -15.36 19.29 -3.67
CA ASP A 144 -16.53 19.64 -2.86
C ASP A 144 -16.18 19.59 -1.35
N ASN A 145 -15.45 18.57 -0.91
CA ASN A 145 -14.96 18.44 0.47
C ASN A 145 -13.99 19.56 0.83
N ARG A 146 -13.03 19.89 -0.04
CA ARG A 146 -12.09 21.00 0.18
C ARG A 146 -12.82 22.33 0.37
N THR A 147 -13.80 22.60 -0.48
CA THR A 147 -14.59 23.83 -0.45
C THR A 147 -15.43 23.91 0.82
N SER A 148 -16.06 22.79 1.18
CA SER A 148 -16.90 22.69 2.37
C SER A 148 -16.10 22.86 3.66
N PHE A 149 -14.95 22.19 3.79
CA PHE A 149 -14.05 22.38 4.92
C PHE A 149 -13.53 23.82 5.01
N SER A 150 -13.09 24.40 3.89
CA SER A 150 -12.62 25.79 3.85
C SER A 150 -13.72 26.75 4.31
N ARG A 151 -14.96 26.57 3.84
CA ARG A 151 -16.11 27.40 4.22
C ARG A 151 -16.44 27.26 5.71
N ALA A 152 -16.50 26.03 6.22
CA ALA A 152 -16.80 25.76 7.63
C ALA A 152 -15.71 26.28 8.57
N GLN A 153 -14.44 26.18 8.17
CA GLN A 153 -13.30 26.59 9.00
C GLN A 153 -13.08 28.11 9.03
N LYS A 154 -13.44 28.82 7.95
CA LYS A 154 -13.21 30.28 7.77
C LYS A 154 -13.60 31.15 8.97
N PRO A 155 -14.81 31.09 9.55
CA PRO A 155 -15.18 31.95 10.68
C PRO A 155 -14.34 31.67 11.93
N TRP A 156 -14.06 30.40 12.21
CA TRP A 156 -13.25 30.00 13.36
C TRP A 156 -11.79 30.40 13.18
N SER A 157 -11.20 30.17 11.99
CA SER A 157 -9.82 30.61 11.69
C SER A 157 -9.64 32.11 11.86
N LYS A 158 -10.61 32.93 11.42
CA LYS A 158 -10.58 34.38 11.65
C LYS A 158 -10.57 34.73 13.13
N LYS A 159 -11.36 34.04 13.96
CA LYS A 159 -11.41 34.29 15.40
C LYS A 159 -10.13 33.83 16.09
N LEU A 160 -9.57 32.69 15.68
CA LEU A 160 -8.31 32.17 16.18
C LEU A 160 -7.15 33.16 15.90
N GLN A 161 -7.07 33.70 14.68
CA GLN A 161 -6.07 34.70 14.33
C GLN A 161 -6.16 35.96 15.20
N LYS A 162 -7.37 36.44 15.50
CA LYS A 162 -7.58 37.57 16.41
C LYS A 162 -7.06 37.25 17.82
N VAL A 163 -7.42 36.08 18.36
CA VAL A 163 -6.96 35.65 19.70
C VAL A 163 -5.44 35.54 19.73
N GLN A 164 -4.82 34.93 18.71
CA GLN A 164 -3.37 34.80 18.62
C GLN A 164 -2.68 36.18 18.58
N HIS A 165 -3.22 37.13 17.81
CA HIS A 165 -2.69 38.49 17.75
C HIS A 165 -2.81 39.22 19.10
N THR A 166 -3.96 39.15 19.76
CA THR A 166 -4.17 39.74 21.09
C THR A 166 -3.23 39.12 22.13
N CYS A 167 -3.09 37.79 22.12
CA CYS A 167 -2.18 37.05 22.99
C CYS A 167 -0.72 37.50 22.79
N GLN A 168 -0.30 37.65 21.53
CA GLN A 168 1.05 38.11 21.18
C GLN A 168 1.36 39.53 21.67
N ILE A 169 0.37 40.42 21.70
CA ILE A 169 0.52 41.79 22.22
C ILE A 169 0.59 41.80 23.76
N HIS A 170 -0.28 41.04 24.42
CA HIS A 170 -0.45 41.15 25.87
C HIS A 170 0.55 40.33 26.69
N LEU A 171 1.05 39.20 26.20
CA LEU A 171 2.03 38.38 26.97
C LEU A 171 3.30 39.17 27.35
N PRO A 172 3.97 39.86 26.40
CA PRO A 172 5.15 40.66 26.74
C PRO A 172 4.83 41.83 27.67
N ALA A 173 3.64 42.43 27.54
CA ALA A 173 3.21 43.53 28.41
C ALA A 173 3.00 43.07 29.85
N ILE A 174 2.58 41.82 30.07
CA ILE A 174 2.44 41.24 31.41
C ILE A 174 3.82 40.90 32.00
N GLU A 175 4.75 40.37 31.20
CA GLU A 175 6.14 40.09 31.65
C GLU A 175 6.94 41.34 31.99
N LEU A 176 6.58 42.52 31.46
CA LEU A 176 7.20 43.80 31.83
C LEU A 176 6.64 44.38 33.14
N VAL A 177 5.53 43.85 33.65
CA VAL A 177 4.83 44.34 34.86
C VAL A 177 5.03 43.41 36.06
N VAL A 178 5.59 42.21 35.85
CA VAL A 178 5.96 41.23 36.89
C VAL A 178 7.47 41.20 37.05
#